data_AF-A0A9E0UZZ7-F1
#
_entry.id   AF-A0A9E0UZZ7-F1
#
_cell.length_a   1.000
_cell.length_b   1.000
_cell.length_c   1.000
_cell.angle_alpha   90.00
_cell.angle_beta   90.00
_cell.angle_gamma   90.00
#
_symmetry.space_group_name_H-M   'P 1'
#
loop_
_entity.id
_entity.type
_entity.pdbx_description
1 polymer ?
#
loop_
_entity_poly.entity_id
_entity_poly.type
_entity_poly.pdbx_seq_one_letter_code
_entity_poly.pdbx_strand_id
1 'polypeptide(L)'
;MIIGVNTFLSKDGSPTILPKEVIRATEEEKEAQIATVENLKKAYAEESAKAIKDLQHAAVKNENMFEVLMEATKYCSLGQLTDAMFEVGGQYRRNM
;
A
#
# COMPACT_ATOMS: atom_id res chain seq x y z
N MET A 1 27.94 1.82 -20.34
CA MET A 1 29.15 1.14 -19.85
C MET A 1 29.22 1.35 -18.35
N ILE A 2 29.31 0.30 -17.55
CA ILE A 2 29.28 0.36 -16.09
C ILE A 2 30.62 -0.13 -15.55
N ILE A 3 31.40 0.81 -15.01
CA ILE A 3 32.74 0.57 -14.45
C ILE A 3 32.60 -0.34 -13.23
N GLY A 4 33.42 -1.39 -13.17
CA GLY A 4 33.39 -2.37 -12.10
C GLY A 4 32.21 -3.34 -12.18
N VAL A 5 31.43 -3.36 -13.27
CA VAL A 5 30.31 -4.32 -13.47
C VAL A 5 30.42 -5.02 -14.83
N ASN A 6 30.54 -4.27 -15.94
CA ASN A 6 30.73 -4.85 -17.28
C ASN A 6 31.93 -4.24 -18.05
N THR A 7 32.73 -3.43 -17.37
CA THR A 7 33.91 -2.77 -17.92
C THR A 7 34.86 -2.43 -16.77
N PHE A 8 36.17 -2.40 -17.03
CA PHE A 8 37.20 -2.13 -16.01
C PHE A 8 37.03 -3.02 -14.75
N LEU A 9 36.92 -4.33 -14.94
CA LEU A 9 36.86 -5.32 -13.87
C LEU A 9 38.27 -5.56 -13.29
N SER A 10 38.37 -5.83 -11.99
CA SER A 10 39.63 -6.29 -11.38
C SER A 10 39.90 -7.76 -11.77
N LYS A 11 41.08 -8.30 -11.42
CA LYS A 11 41.42 -9.71 -11.67
C LYS A 11 40.42 -10.70 -11.06
N ASP A 12 39.75 -10.29 -9.98
CA ASP A 12 38.75 -11.08 -9.26
C ASP A 12 37.31 -10.81 -9.77
N GLY A 13 37.15 -10.03 -10.83
CA GLY A 13 35.86 -9.66 -11.42
C GLY A 13 35.19 -8.46 -10.73
N SER A 14 33.86 -8.52 -10.61
CA SER A 14 33.05 -7.59 -9.82
C SER A 14 32.48 -8.33 -8.62
N PRO A 15 33.21 -8.42 -7.51
CA PRO A 15 32.71 -9.10 -6.33
C PRO A 15 31.58 -8.27 -5.73
N THR A 16 30.37 -8.84 -5.70
CA THR A 16 29.24 -8.25 -4.96
C THR A 16 29.59 -8.19 -3.48
N ILE A 17 29.75 -6.97 -2.95
CA ILE A 17 29.98 -6.75 -1.53
C ILE A 17 28.64 -7.01 -0.83
N LEU A 18 28.53 -8.17 -0.17
CA LEU A 18 27.40 -8.44 0.72
C LEU A 18 27.51 -7.51 1.93
N PRO A 19 26.52 -6.63 2.16
CA PRO A 19 26.55 -5.77 3.33
C PRO A 19 26.52 -6.62 4.61
N LYS A 20 27.30 -6.20 5.60
CA LYS A 20 27.39 -6.91 6.89
C LYS A 20 26.08 -6.93 7.67
N GLU A 21 25.22 -5.94 7.43
CA GLU A 21 23.92 -5.79 8.06
C GLU A 21 22.89 -5.36 7.02
N VAL A 22 21.67 -5.88 7.17
CA VAL A 22 20.52 -5.47 6.36
C VAL A 22 19.43 -5.03 7.33
N ILE A 23 19.04 -3.76 7.23
CA ILE A 23 17.94 -3.22 8.04
C ILE A 23 16.63 -3.79 7.47
N ARG A 24 15.87 -4.48 8.33
CA ARG A 24 14.57 -5.08 8.02
C ARG A 24 13.60 -4.76 9.15
N ALA A 25 12.31 -4.74 8.85
CA ALA A 25 11.29 -4.70 9.88
C ALA A 25 11.40 -5.94 10.78
N THR A 26 11.36 -5.70 12.08
CA THR A 26 11.29 -6.72 13.12
C THR A 26 9.91 -7.38 13.13
N GLU A 27 9.81 -8.54 13.78
CA GLU A 27 8.50 -9.21 13.90
C GLU A 27 7.53 -8.42 14.78
N GLU A 28 8.04 -7.79 15.84
CA GLU A 28 7.26 -6.96 16.74
C GLU A 28 6.63 -5.76 16.01
N GLU A 29 7.37 -5.10 15.12
CA GLU A 29 6.83 -4.01 14.29
C GLU A 29 5.70 -4.46 13.37
N LYS A 30 5.77 -5.68 12.83
CA LYS A 30 4.71 -6.24 11.98
C LYS A 30 3.46 -6.56 12.79
N GLU A 31 3.61 -7.25 13.92
CA GLU A 31 2.51 -7.59 14.81
C GLU A 31 1.83 -6.34 15.36
N ALA A 32 2.61 -5.31 15.71
CA ALA A 32 2.08 -4.01 16.12
C ALA A 32 1.21 -3.39 15.01
N GLN A 33 1.66 -3.42 13.75
CA GLN A 33 0.90 -2.89 12.63
C GLN A 33 -0.40 -3.67 12.38
N ILE A 34 -0.39 -5.00 12.52
CA ILE A 34 -1.60 -5.84 12.44
C ILE A 34 -2.59 -5.43 13.52
N ALA A 35 -2.14 -5.34 14.77
CA ALA A 35 -2.97 -4.93 15.91
C ALA A 35 -3.55 -3.52 15.71
N THR A 36 -2.77 -2.56 15.20
CA THR A 36 -3.26 -1.21 14.88
C THR A 36 -4.40 -1.26 13.86
N VAL A 37 -4.25 -2.02 12.78
CA VAL A 37 -5.30 -2.14 11.74
C VAL A 37 -6.55 -2.83 12.29
N GLU A 38 -6.40 -3.88 13.09
CA GLU A 38 -7.55 -4.54 13.72
C GLU A 38 -8.30 -3.61 14.68
N ASN A 39 -7.57 -2.85 15.49
CA ASN A 39 -8.15 -1.89 16.42
C ASN A 39 -8.88 -0.76 15.69
N LEU A 40 -8.31 -0.24 14.60
CA LEU A 40 -8.98 0.74 13.74
C LEU A 40 -10.31 0.18 13.20
N LYS A 41 -10.30 -1.04 12.66
CA LYS A 41 -11.50 -1.70 12.12
C LYS A 41 -12.56 -1.93 13.20
N LYS A 42 -12.16 -2.30 14.41
CA LYS A 42 -13.06 -2.50 15.55
C LYS A 42 -13.65 -1.17 16.03
N ALA A 43 -12.83 -0.13 16.13
CA ALA A 43 -13.23 1.18 16.65
C ALA A 43 -14.23 1.91 15.74
N TYR A 44 -14.11 1.74 14.42
CA TYR A 44 -14.92 2.46 13.43
C TYR A 44 -15.74 1.53 12.53
N ALA A 45 -16.23 0.42 13.08
CA ALA A 45 -16.93 -0.60 12.29
C ALA A 45 -18.18 -0.04 11.57
N GLU A 46 -18.94 0.84 12.21
CA GLU A 46 -20.15 1.44 11.64
C GLU A 46 -19.82 2.58 10.66
N GLU A 47 -18.92 3.47 11.06
CA GLU A 47 -18.51 4.63 10.26
C GLU A 47 -17.78 4.20 8.99
N SER A 48 -16.91 3.19 9.08
CA SER A 48 -16.22 2.65 7.91
C SER A 48 -17.20 2.01 6.92
N ALA A 49 -18.21 1.28 7.39
CA ALA A 49 -19.23 0.71 6.52
C ALA A 49 -20.04 1.78 5.76
N LYS A 50 -20.34 2.91 6.42
CA LYS A 50 -20.99 4.05 5.78
C LYS A 50 -20.05 4.75 4.79
N ALA A 51 -18.84 5.09 5.21
CA ALA A 51 -17.86 5.80 4.40
C ALA A 51 -17.48 5.02 3.13
N ILE A 52 -17.39 3.68 3.21
CA ILE A 52 -17.15 2.82 2.04
C ILE A 52 -18.30 2.94 1.03
N LYS A 53 -19.56 2.91 1.49
CA LYS A 53 -20.72 3.07 0.59
C LYS A 53 -20.75 4.44 -0.06
N ASP A 54 -20.47 5.49 0.71
CA ASP A 54 -20.42 6.86 0.20
C ASP A 54 -19.31 7.00 -0.86
N LEU A 55 -18.14 6.40 -0.62
CA LEU A 55 -17.03 6.37 -1.57
C LEU A 55 -17.40 5.63 -2.87
N GLN A 56 -18.00 4.45 -2.77
CA GLN A 56 -18.45 3.68 -3.95
C GLN A 56 -19.52 4.43 -4.76
N HIS A 57 -20.46 5.07 -4.07
CA HIS A 57 -21.53 5.84 -4.69
C HIS A 57 -20.99 7.07 -5.42
N ALA A 58 -20.06 7.82 -4.80
CA ALA A 58 -19.38 8.94 -5.44
C ALA A 58 -18.62 8.51 -6.70
N ALA A 59 -17.95 7.36 -6.65
CA ALA A 59 -17.23 6.82 -7.81
C ALA A 59 -18.19 6.49 -8.98
N VAL A 60 -19.31 5.84 -8.69
CA VAL A 60 -20.33 5.49 -9.72
C VAL A 60 -21.01 6.74 -10.29
N LYS A 61 -21.17 7.79 -9.48
CA LYS A 61 -21.76 9.06 -9.90
C LYS A 61 -20.78 10.04 -10.55
N ASN A 62 -19.51 9.66 -10.65
CA ASN A 62 -18.45 10.51 -11.19
C ASN A 62 -18.32 11.85 -10.42
N GLU A 63 -18.47 11.78 -9.09
CA GLU A 63 -18.32 12.91 -8.16
C GLU A 63 -16.84 13.14 -7.77
N ASN A 64 -16.58 14.17 -6.97
CA ASN A 64 -15.24 14.47 -6.49
C ASN A 64 -14.77 13.42 -5.44
N MET A 65 -13.98 12.46 -5.91
CA MET A 65 -13.45 11.39 -5.07
C MET A 65 -12.54 11.86 -3.95
N PHE A 66 -11.76 12.92 -4.16
CA PHE A 66 -10.80 13.37 -3.15
C PHE A 66 -11.50 13.89 -1.89
N GLU A 67 -12.62 14.60 -2.07
CA GLU A 67 -13.44 15.09 -0.95
C GLU A 67 -13.96 13.93 -0.10
N VAL A 68 -14.49 12.89 -0.75
CA VAL A 68 -15.02 11.70 -0.05
C VAL A 68 -13.90 10.89 0.61
N LEU A 69 -12.72 10.81 -0.02
CA LEU A 69 -11.54 10.17 0.56
C LEU A 69 -11.04 10.89 1.82
N MET A 70 -11.08 12.23 1.85
CA MET A 70 -10.69 13.01 3.05
C MET A 70 -11.56 12.67 4.26
N GLU A 71 -12.83 12.35 4.06
CA GLU A 71 -13.69 11.87 5.15
C GLU A 71 -13.46 10.38 5.45
N ALA A 72 -13.42 9.53 4.42
CA ALA A 72 -13.32 8.08 4.58
C ALA A 72 -12.01 7.63 5.26
N THR A 73 -10.90 8.33 5.03
CA THR A 73 -9.58 8.04 5.62
C THR A 73 -9.53 8.20 7.15
N LYS A 74 -10.50 8.89 7.76
CA LYS A 74 -10.63 9.00 9.22
C LYS A 74 -11.03 7.68 9.88
N TYR A 75 -11.73 6.82 9.14
CA TYR A 75 -12.40 5.63 9.67
C TYR A 75 -11.96 4.34 8.97
N CYS A 76 -11.43 4.45 7.75
CA CYS A 76 -11.08 3.30 6.91
C CYS A 76 -9.57 3.14 6.80
N SER A 77 -9.13 1.88 6.86
CA SER A 77 -7.76 1.52 6.45
C SER A 77 -7.56 1.67 4.94
N LEU A 78 -6.30 1.82 4.52
CA LEU A 78 -5.93 1.87 3.10
C LEU A 78 -6.44 0.64 2.31
N GLY A 79 -6.37 -0.55 2.91
CA GLY A 79 -6.87 -1.78 2.30
C GLY A 79 -8.37 -1.73 2.03
N GLN A 80 -9.18 -1.32 3.03
CA GLN A 80 -10.63 -1.17 2.86
C GLN A 80 -11.00 -0.20 1.73
N LEU A 81 -10.29 0.93 1.64
CA LEU A 81 -10.51 1.91 0.58
C LEU A 81 -10.15 1.36 -0.81
N THR A 82 -9.02 0.65 -0.90
CA THR A 82 -8.55 0.07 -2.16
C THR A 82 -9.49 -1.03 -2.65
N ASP A 83 -9.89 -1.93 -1.77
CA ASP A 83 -10.83 -3.02 -2.09
C ASP A 83 -12.18 -2.46 -2.55
N ALA A 84 -12.72 -1.47 -1.84
CA ALA A 84 -13.96 -0.80 -2.22
C ALA A 84 -13.88 -0.14 -3.61
N MET A 85 -12.74 0.46 -3.95
CA MET A 85 -12.50 1.06 -5.27
C MET A 85 -12.32 0.02 -6.37
N PHE A 86 -11.78 -1.16 -6.07
CA PHE A 86 -11.70 -2.24 -7.05
C PHE A 86 -13.07 -2.80 -7.44
N GLU A 87 -14.05 -2.81 -6.53
CA GLU A 87 -15.41 -3.27 -6.83
C GLU A 87 -16.13 -2.37 -7.84
N VAL A 88 -15.86 -1.06 -7.85
CA VAL A 88 -16.57 -0.09 -8.71
C VAL A 88 -15.73 0.43 -9.89
N GLY A 89 -14.41 0.54 -9.73
CA GLY A 89 -13.49 1.06 -10.75
C GLY A 89 -12.72 -0.03 -11.51
N GLY A 90 -12.82 -1.28 -11.06
CA GLY A 90 -12.03 -2.39 -11.58
C GLY A 90 -10.56 -2.32 -11.16
N GLN A 91 -9.83 -3.41 -11.42
CA GLN A 91 -8.39 -3.49 -11.20
C GLN A 91 -7.64 -3.21 -12.49
N TYR A 92 -6.54 -2.47 -12.38
CA TYR A 92 -5.65 -2.29 -13.52
C TYR A 92 -5.13 -3.65 -14.00
N ARG A 93 -5.40 -3.97 -15.26
CA ARG A 93 -4.81 -5.13 -15.94
C ARG A 93 -3.60 -4.66 -16.72
N ARG A 94 -2.42 -5.21 -16.39
CA ARG A 94 -1.18 -4.94 -17.15
C ARG A 94 -1.38 -5.36 -18.59
N ASN A 95 -1.17 -4.42 -19.52
CA ASN A 95 -0.99 -4.74 -20.92
C ASN A 95 0.46 -5.17 -21.13
N MET A 96 0.64 -6.28 -21.84
CA MET A 96 1.93 -6.81 -22.28
C MET A 96 2.33 -6.17 -23.60
#